data_AF-B8MUB0-F1
#
_entry.id   AF-B8MUB0-F1
#
_cell.length_a   1.000
_cell.length_b   1.000
_cell.length_c   1.000
_cell.angle_alpha   90.00
_cell.angle_beta   90.00
_cell.angle_gamma   90.00
#
_symmetry.space_group_name_H-M   'P 1'
#
loop_
_entity.id
_entity.type
_entity.pdbx_description
1 polymer ?
#
loop_
_entity_poly.entity_id
_entity_poly.type
_entity_poly.pdbx_seq_one_letter_code
_entity_poly.pdbx_strand_id
1 'polypeptide(L)'
;MVKKRFQHQWDHCSWSAGTIWRSLDTAETSQKWGRKTIDESLRRKAISNFAVPSNSNVVDPIVVPDLPLDEAVKRYAEWHKTQVASQKMKDNVDLACQIALANGYDLSQIDKDRNWNEYADEGVMKGVAIRWTGQVREWLNHYEPLF
;
A
#
# COMPACT_ATOMS: atom_id res chain seq x y z
N MET A 1 -5.46 40.16 -8.65
CA MET A 1 -6.47 39.07 -8.81
C MET A 1 -6.43 38.59 -10.25
N VAL A 2 -5.88 37.40 -10.51
CA VAL A 2 -5.91 36.77 -11.82
C VAL A 2 -6.35 35.32 -11.61
N LYS A 3 -7.62 35.03 -11.89
CA LYS A 3 -8.15 33.66 -11.92
C LYS A 3 -8.02 33.16 -13.35
N LYS A 4 -7.04 32.30 -13.63
CA LYS A 4 -7.02 31.48 -14.85
C LYS A 4 -7.82 30.20 -14.57
N ARG A 5 -8.97 30.06 -15.22
CA ARG A 5 -9.69 28.80 -15.36
C ARG A 5 -9.23 28.15 -16.66
N PHE A 6 -8.63 26.97 -16.57
CA PHE A 6 -8.43 26.07 -17.70
C PHE A 6 -9.60 25.08 -17.71
N GLN A 7 -10.43 25.15 -18.74
CA GLN A 7 -11.48 24.19 -19.04
C GLN A 7 -10.91 23.22 -20.07
N HIS A 8 -10.72 21.96 -19.68
CA HIS A 8 -10.33 20.90 -20.61
C HIS A 8 -11.58 20.23 -21.20
N GLN A 9 -11.40 19.91 -22.47
CA GLN A 9 -12.34 19.38 -23.46
C GLN A 9 -12.63 17.90 -23.18
N TRP A 10 -13.89 17.48 -23.25
CA TRP A 10 -14.31 16.08 -23.20
C TRP A 10 -14.88 15.68 -24.57
N ASP A 11 -14.23 14.71 -25.21
CA ASP A 11 -14.69 14.15 -26.48
C ASP A 11 -15.81 13.13 -26.25
N HIS A 12 -16.88 13.31 -27.02
CA HIS A 12 -18.05 12.46 -27.10
C HIS A 12 -17.73 11.23 -27.97
N CYS A 13 -17.94 10.02 -27.44
CA CYS A 13 -18.09 8.81 -28.26
C CYS A 13 -19.53 8.30 -28.15
N SER A 14 -20.24 8.41 -29.27
CA SER A 14 -21.61 7.97 -29.54
C SER A 14 -21.60 6.55 -30.09
N TRP A 15 -22.31 5.60 -29.47
CA TRP A 15 -22.77 4.37 -30.16
C TRP A 15 -24.22 4.05 -29.75
N SER A 16 -25.03 3.80 -30.78
CA SER A 16 -26.49 3.69 -30.79
C SER A 16 -27.02 2.31 -30.38
N ALA A 17 -28.27 2.31 -29.90
CA ALA A 17 -29.04 1.14 -29.48
C ALA A 17 -29.56 0.27 -30.64
N GLY A 18 -29.80 -1.02 -30.37
CA GLY A 18 -30.55 -1.94 -31.24
C GLY A 18 -30.97 -3.22 -30.52
N THR A 19 -32.26 -3.30 -30.17
CA THR A 19 -32.97 -4.43 -29.54
C THR A 19 -33.36 -5.50 -30.57
N ILE A 20 -33.50 -6.79 -30.18
CA ILE A 20 -34.59 -7.71 -30.58
C ILE A 20 -34.63 -8.92 -29.60
N TRP A 21 -35.85 -9.25 -29.14
CA TRP A 21 -36.24 -10.45 -28.37
C TRP A 21 -37.02 -11.44 -29.26
N ARG A 22 -36.79 -12.76 -29.10
CA ARG A 22 -37.71 -13.92 -29.31
C ARG A 22 -37.10 -15.12 -28.54
N SER A 23 -37.65 -15.60 -27.42
CA SER A 23 -38.81 -16.50 -27.17
C SER A 23 -38.64 -17.97 -27.61
N LEU A 24 -38.58 -18.87 -26.59
CA LEU A 24 -38.95 -20.31 -26.42
C LEU A 24 -38.85 -21.28 -27.63
N ASP A 25 -38.45 -22.56 -27.53
CA ASP A 25 -38.79 -23.59 -26.52
C ASP A 25 -38.00 -24.92 -26.73
N THR A 26 -37.94 -25.72 -25.65
CA THR A 26 -37.88 -27.21 -25.51
C THR A 26 -36.73 -28.12 -26.02
N ALA A 27 -36.35 -29.03 -25.10
CA ALA A 27 -36.09 -30.48 -25.26
C ALA A 27 -34.65 -31.04 -25.01
N GLU A 28 -34.54 -31.68 -23.84
CA GLU A 28 -34.00 -33.03 -23.56
C GLU A 28 -32.60 -33.50 -24.05
N THR A 29 -31.75 -33.70 -23.03
CA THR A 29 -31.18 -34.99 -22.58
C THR A 29 -30.27 -35.83 -23.49
N SER A 30 -29.09 -36.14 -22.91
CA SER A 30 -28.22 -37.30 -23.16
C SER A 30 -27.49 -37.38 -24.49
N GLN A 31 -26.23 -36.93 -24.50
CA GLN A 31 -25.13 -37.80 -24.93
C GLN A 31 -23.97 -37.73 -23.94
N LYS A 32 -23.76 -38.89 -23.32
CA LYS A 32 -22.77 -39.22 -22.29
C LYS A 32 -21.63 -39.95 -23.02
N TRP A 33 -20.40 -39.73 -22.54
CA TRP A 33 -19.14 -40.44 -22.85
C TRP A 33 -18.26 -39.86 -23.96
N GLY A 34 -17.11 -39.29 -23.54
CA GLY A 34 -16.03 -38.93 -24.45
C GLY A 34 -15.02 -37.87 -23.97
N ARG A 35 -15.19 -37.25 -22.79
CA ARG A 35 -14.29 -36.17 -22.31
C ARG A 35 -14.09 -36.17 -20.79
N LYS A 36 -13.63 -37.27 -20.20
CA LYS A 36 -13.33 -37.33 -18.75
C LYS A 36 -11.84 -37.31 -18.36
N THR A 37 -10.91 -37.30 -19.31
CA THR A 37 -9.47 -37.41 -19.00
C THR A 37 -8.65 -36.16 -19.33
N ILE A 38 -9.08 -35.32 -20.29
CA ILE A 38 -8.40 -34.05 -20.59
C ILE A 38 -8.83 -32.90 -19.67
N ASP A 39 -10.05 -32.96 -19.12
CA ASP A 39 -10.59 -31.93 -18.23
C ASP A 39 -9.95 -32.01 -16.84
N GLU A 40 -9.76 -33.22 -16.32
CA GLU A 40 -9.12 -33.48 -15.02
C GLU A 40 -7.65 -33.04 -14.99
N SER A 41 -6.90 -33.25 -16.09
CA SER A 41 -5.49 -32.83 -16.17
C SER A 41 -5.35 -31.31 -16.30
N LEU A 42 -6.23 -30.65 -17.06
CA LEU A 42 -6.32 -29.19 -17.12
C LEU A 42 -6.79 -28.60 -15.79
N ARG A 43 -7.71 -29.25 -15.07
CA ARG A 43 -8.18 -28.84 -13.75
C ARG A 43 -7.09 -28.99 -12.68
N ARG A 44 -6.30 -30.07 -12.69
CA ARG A 44 -5.12 -30.22 -11.82
C ARG A 44 -4.03 -29.19 -12.13
N LYS A 45 -3.81 -28.90 -13.42
CA LYS A 45 -2.85 -27.88 -13.86
C LYS A 45 -3.33 -26.46 -13.52
N ALA A 46 -4.64 -26.21 -13.56
CA ALA A 46 -5.24 -24.98 -13.07
C ALA A 46 -5.10 -24.85 -11.55
N ILE A 47 -5.38 -25.89 -10.76
CA ILE A 47 -5.21 -25.86 -9.29
C ILE A 47 -3.73 -25.68 -8.89
N SER A 48 -2.79 -26.28 -9.64
CA SER A 48 -1.36 -26.03 -9.49
C SER A 48 -0.95 -24.58 -9.79
N ASN A 49 -1.67 -23.90 -10.68
CA ASN A 49 -1.41 -22.51 -11.07
C ASN A 49 -2.23 -21.49 -10.24
N PHE A 50 -3.28 -21.95 -9.55
CA PHE A 50 -4.05 -21.21 -8.55
C PHE A 50 -3.58 -21.50 -7.11
N ALA A 51 -2.42 -22.16 -6.94
CA ALA A 51 -1.65 -21.97 -5.74
C ALA A 51 -1.34 -20.47 -5.69
N VAL A 52 -2.19 -19.75 -4.94
CA VAL A 52 -1.96 -18.36 -4.54
C VAL A 52 -0.49 -18.33 -4.14
N PRO A 53 0.37 -17.55 -4.81
CA PRO A 53 1.68 -17.34 -4.26
C PRO A 53 1.41 -16.74 -2.89
N SER A 54 1.59 -17.53 -1.84
CA SER A 54 1.69 -17.06 -0.48
C SER A 54 2.97 -16.23 -0.41
N ASN A 55 2.99 -15.09 -1.10
CA ASN A 55 3.75 -13.95 -0.64
C ASN A 55 3.02 -13.50 0.61
N SER A 56 3.33 -14.18 1.72
CA SER A 56 2.95 -13.84 3.08
C SER A 56 3.66 -12.57 3.54
N ASN A 57 3.68 -11.55 2.69
CA ASN A 57 4.02 -10.18 3.08
C ASN A 57 2.74 -9.47 3.54
N VAL A 58 1.87 -10.17 4.27
CA VAL A 58 0.93 -9.49 5.16
C VAL A 58 1.80 -8.94 6.26
N VAL A 59 2.38 -7.76 6.01
CA VAL A 59 3.01 -6.95 7.03
C VAL A 59 1.89 -6.65 8.00
N ASP A 60 1.90 -7.34 9.14
CA ASP A 60 0.95 -7.06 10.21
C ASP A 60 0.94 -5.56 10.49
N PRO A 61 -0.24 -4.92 10.59
CA PRO A 61 -0.33 -3.50 10.87
C PRO A 61 0.47 -3.18 12.13
N ILE A 62 1.29 -2.13 12.04
CA ILE A 62 2.03 -1.66 13.21
C ILE A 62 1.02 -0.99 14.15
N VAL A 63 0.81 -1.61 15.31
CA VAL A 63 -0.06 -1.09 16.37
C VAL A 63 0.80 -0.81 17.60
N VAL A 64 0.79 0.45 18.04
CA VAL A 64 1.35 0.86 19.33
C VAL A 64 0.17 1.14 20.26
N PRO A 65 -0.23 0.18 21.11
CA PRO A 65 -1.56 0.16 21.71
C PRO A 65 -1.83 1.29 22.71
N ASP A 66 -0.79 1.91 23.26
CA ASP A 66 -0.85 2.95 24.28
C ASP A 66 -0.55 4.37 23.75
N LEU A 67 -0.35 4.54 22.44
CA LEU A 67 -0.09 5.85 21.82
C LEU A 67 -1.04 6.17 20.66
N PRO A 68 -1.56 7.42 20.58
CA PRO A 68 -2.12 7.95 19.35
C PRO A 68 -1.12 7.88 18.18
N LEU A 69 -1.62 7.76 16.95
CA LEU A 69 -0.78 7.55 15.76
C LEU A 69 0.25 8.68 15.55
N ASP A 70 -0.14 9.94 15.70
CA ASP A 70 0.73 11.10 15.55
C ASP A 70 1.78 11.17 16.66
N GLU A 71 1.40 10.79 17.89
CA GLU A 71 2.31 10.74 19.03
C GLU A 71 3.33 9.60 18.87
N ALA A 72 2.92 8.45 18.33
CA ALA A 72 3.84 7.36 18.01
C ALA A 72 4.91 7.80 16.99
N VAL A 73 4.55 8.59 15.98
CA VAL A 73 5.52 9.17 15.03
C VAL A 73 6.50 10.13 15.73
N LYS A 74 6.03 10.96 16.66
CA LYS A 74 6.93 11.83 17.47
C LYS A 74 7.88 11.01 18.33
N ARG A 75 7.39 9.97 19.02
CA ARG A 75 8.24 9.08 19.83
C ARG A 75 9.27 8.33 19.00
N TYR A 76 8.90 7.90 17.80
CA TYR A 76 9.83 7.32 16.85
C TYR A 76 10.94 8.31 16.46
N ALA A 77 10.60 9.58 16.21
CA ALA A 77 11.57 10.63 15.94
C ALA A 77 12.53 10.89 17.11
N GLU A 78 12.02 10.93 18.35
CA GLU A 78 12.87 11.05 19.53
C GLU A 78 13.85 9.88 19.65
N TRP A 79 13.39 8.65 19.45
CA TRP A 79 14.26 7.48 19.43
C TRP A 79 15.33 7.59 18.33
N HIS A 80 14.97 7.98 17.11
CA HIS A 80 15.93 8.16 16.01
C HIS A 80 17.03 9.17 16.36
N LYS A 81 16.69 10.26 17.04
CA LYS A 81 17.65 11.27 17.49
C LYS A 81 18.64 10.73 18.53
N THR A 82 18.30 9.68 19.28
CA THR A 82 19.26 9.00 20.18
C THR A 82 20.33 8.23 19.42
N GLN A 83 20.04 7.80 18.18
CA GLN A 83 20.94 7.01 17.32
C GLN A 83 21.98 7.87 16.58
N VAL A 84 21.95 9.20 16.74
CA VAL A 84 22.84 10.13 16.02
C VAL A 84 23.43 11.19 16.94
N ALA A 85 24.73 11.44 16.82
CA ALA A 85 25.42 12.51 17.55
C ALA A 85 25.33 13.88 16.84
N SER A 86 25.24 13.88 15.51
CA SER A 86 25.25 15.10 14.70
C SER A 86 23.96 15.89 14.84
N GLN A 87 24.04 17.16 15.23
CA GLN A 87 22.88 18.05 15.30
C GLN A 87 22.19 18.18 13.93
N LYS A 88 22.97 18.31 12.85
CA LYS A 88 22.43 18.36 11.49
C LYS A 88 21.57 17.14 11.16
N MET A 89 21.97 15.93 11.59
CA MET A 89 21.17 14.73 11.38
C MET A 89 19.90 14.74 12.22
N LYS A 90 19.96 15.24 13.47
CA LYS A 90 18.77 15.41 14.32
C LYS A 90 17.76 16.38 13.71
N ASP A 91 18.22 17.50 13.19
CA ASP A 91 17.36 18.49 12.50
C ASP A 91 16.69 17.86 11.26
N ASN A 92 17.38 16.94 10.57
CA ASN A 92 16.80 16.19 9.46
C ASN A 92 15.78 15.14 9.89
N VAL A 93 15.95 14.52 11.06
CA VAL A 93 14.93 13.66 11.67
C VAL A 93 13.69 14.49 12.04
N ASP A 94 13.88 15.68 12.62
CA ASP A 94 12.77 16.58 12.94
C ASP A 94 12.02 17.02 11.68
N LEU A 95 12.72 17.28 10.57
CA LEU A 95 12.11 17.56 9.27
C LEU A 95 11.32 16.36 8.74
N ALA A 96 11.89 15.15 8.79
CA ALA A 96 11.19 13.94 8.35
C ALA A 96 9.90 13.70 9.17
N CYS A 97 9.97 13.92 10.49
CA CYS A 97 8.80 13.86 11.37
C CYS A 97 7.73 14.88 10.97
N GLN A 98 8.12 16.14 10.70
CA GLN A 98 7.19 17.18 10.25
C GLN A 98 6.51 16.81 8.91
N ILE A 99 7.27 16.31 7.95
CA ILE A 99 6.73 15.86 6.65
C ILE A 99 5.73 14.72 6.84
N ALA A 100 6.06 13.74 7.67
CA ALA A 100 5.16 12.62 7.98
C ALA A 100 3.84 13.12 8.58
N LEU A 101 3.91 13.96 9.62
CA LEU A 101 2.73 14.50 10.30
C LEU A 101 1.89 15.42 9.38
N ALA A 102 2.55 16.24 8.55
CA ALA A 102 1.87 17.13 7.61
C ALA A 102 1.09 16.37 6.53
N ASN A 103 1.61 15.23 6.09
CA ASN A 103 0.95 14.34 5.13
C ASN A 103 -0.01 13.32 5.80
N GLY A 104 -0.11 13.34 7.13
CA GLY A 104 -0.96 12.42 7.89
C GLY A 104 -0.45 10.97 7.94
N TYR A 105 0.86 10.78 7.75
CA TYR A 105 1.47 9.45 7.82
C TYR A 105 1.57 8.93 9.25
N ASP A 106 1.13 7.69 9.43
CA ASP A 106 1.40 6.89 10.64
C ASP A 106 2.58 5.92 10.43
N LEU A 107 3.02 5.28 11.51
CA LEU A 107 4.15 4.34 11.46
C LEU A 107 3.90 3.11 10.58
N SER A 108 2.65 2.65 10.49
CA SER A 108 2.30 1.53 9.62
C SER A 108 2.46 1.90 8.15
N GLN A 109 2.08 3.11 7.76
CA GLN A 109 2.23 3.62 6.40
C GLN A 109 3.71 3.86 6.05
N ILE A 110 4.47 4.44 6.99
CA ILE A 110 5.92 4.64 6.83
C ILE A 110 6.64 3.30 6.61
N ASP A 111 6.33 2.25 7.40
CA ASP A 111 6.94 0.92 7.25
C ASP A 111 6.50 0.18 5.99
N LYS A 112 5.26 0.39 5.54
CA LYS A 112 4.67 -0.35 4.43
C LYS A 112 5.34 0.00 3.10
N ASP A 113 5.36 1.29 2.76
CA ASP A 113 5.82 1.73 1.43
C ASP A 113 7.30 2.11 1.43
N ARG A 114 7.87 2.40 2.60
CA ARG A 114 9.26 2.80 2.83
C ARG A 114 9.80 3.80 1.81
N ASN A 115 8.94 4.71 1.36
CA ASN A 115 9.24 5.62 0.27
C ASN A 115 10.17 6.76 0.74
N TRP A 116 11.47 6.47 0.86
CA TRP A 116 12.45 7.46 1.30
C TRP A 116 12.65 8.60 0.30
N ASN A 117 12.25 8.43 -0.97
CA ASN A 117 12.41 9.48 -1.99
C ASN A 117 11.54 10.70 -1.66
N GLU A 118 10.31 10.51 -1.19
CA GLU A 118 9.42 11.64 -0.81
C GLU A 118 10.09 12.56 0.22
N TYR A 119 10.70 11.99 1.26
CA TYR A 119 11.43 12.75 2.27
C TYR A 119 12.68 13.42 1.70
N ALA A 120 13.42 12.72 0.82
CA ALA A 120 14.63 13.26 0.22
C ALA A 120 14.33 14.43 -0.74
N ASP A 121 13.24 14.32 -1.49
CA ASP A 121 12.76 15.35 -2.41
C ASP A 121 12.28 16.60 -1.65
N GLU A 122 11.78 16.44 -0.43
CA GLU A 122 11.44 17.53 0.50
C GLU A 122 12.63 18.06 1.33
N GLY A 123 13.86 17.61 1.03
CA GLY A 123 15.09 18.18 1.58
C GLY A 123 15.67 17.45 2.78
N VAL A 124 15.11 16.30 3.19
CA VAL A 124 15.76 15.42 4.16
C VAL A 124 17.02 14.82 3.52
N MET A 125 18.12 14.80 4.26
CA MET A 125 19.33 14.11 3.82
C MET A 125 19.03 12.66 3.44
N LYS A 126 19.39 12.26 2.22
CA LYS A 126 19.11 10.91 1.68
C LYS A 126 19.40 9.76 2.65
N GLY A 127 20.54 9.79 3.33
CA GLY A 127 20.89 8.76 4.32
C GLY A 127 19.98 8.75 5.56
N VAL A 128 19.50 9.92 5.99
CA VAL A 128 18.51 10.04 7.08
C VAL A 128 17.16 9.54 6.60
N ALA A 129 16.72 9.93 5.39
CA ALA A 129 15.45 9.47 4.80
C ALA A 129 15.38 7.94 4.68
N ILE A 130 16.43 7.30 4.15
CA ILE A 130 16.51 5.83 4.04
C ILE A 130 16.37 5.16 5.42
N ARG A 131 17.04 5.73 6.44
CA ARG A 131 16.99 5.19 7.80
C ARG A 131 15.63 5.42 8.46
N TRP A 132 15.06 6.62 8.28
CA TRP A 132 13.75 7.03 8.78
C TRP A 132 12.65 6.06 8.34
N THR A 133 12.61 5.70 7.07
CA THR A 133 11.59 4.77 6.56
C THR A 133 11.90 3.30 6.83
N GLY A 134 13.16 2.96 7.13
CA GLY A 134 13.61 1.58 7.29
C GLY A 134 13.61 1.02 8.71
N GLN A 135 13.59 1.89 9.74
CA GLN A 135 13.81 1.48 11.14
C GLN A 135 12.56 1.47 12.02
N VAL A 136 11.36 1.62 11.45
CA VAL A 136 10.11 1.61 12.22
C VAL A 136 10.00 0.33 13.06
N ARG A 137 10.25 -0.83 12.45
CA ARG A 137 10.21 -2.13 13.15
C ARG A 137 11.31 -2.30 14.19
N GLU A 138 12.47 -1.69 13.95
CA GLU A 138 13.58 -1.74 14.91
C GLU A 138 13.20 -0.96 16.18
N TRP A 139 12.60 0.23 16.01
CA TRP A 139 12.08 0.99 17.14
C TRP A 139 11.04 0.23 17.96
N LEU A 140 10.13 -0.50 17.32
CA LEU A 140 9.12 -1.30 18.03
C LEU A 140 9.74 -2.37 18.94
N ASN A 141 10.91 -2.90 18.60
CA ASN A 141 11.63 -3.86 19.46
C ASN A 141 12.22 -3.20 20.72
N HIS A 142 12.32 -1.87 20.74
CA HIS A 142 12.80 -1.07 21.87
C HIS A 142 11.67 -0.29 22.57
N TYR A 143 10.44 -0.43 22.08
CA TYR A 143 9.30 0.27 22.63
C TYR A 143 8.79 -0.47 23.87
N GLU A 144 8.90 0.17 25.03
CA GLU A 144 8.32 -0.29 26.29
C GLU A 144 7.00 0.44 26.52
N PRO A 145 5.84 -0.24 26.47
CA PRO A 145 4.55 0.38 26.71
C PRO A 145 4.43 0.82 28.18
N LEU A 146 3.75 1.94 28.42
CA LEU A 146 3.49 2.42 29.76
C LEU A 146 2.28 1.67 30.34
N PHE A 147 2.53 0.53 31.00
CA PHE A 147 1.52 -0.22 31.77
C PHE A 147 1.55 0.13 33.27
#